data_AF-A0A382SZE8-F1
#
_entry.id   AF-A0A382SZE8-F1
#
_cell.length_a   1.000
_cell.length_b   1.000
_cell.length_c   1.000
_cell.angle_alpha   90.00
_cell.angle_beta   90.00
_cell.angle_gamma   90.00
#
_symmetry.space_group_name_H-M   'P 1'
#
loop_
_entity.id
_entity.type
_entity.pdbx_description
1 polymer ?
#
loop_
_entity_poly.entity_id
_entity_poly.type
_entity_poly.pdbx_seq_one_letter_code
_entity_poly.pdbx_strand_id
1 'polypeptide(L)'
;MARGSCCWALVVGLAAVLLLWARAPFAPRNFWGEDGTRFFAHAMADGWIRPLGRSLAGYFHFLPRLLGAVGTLVPLEWAPAAVFVGCLASVGWFAATIWLAGDRLLPNPFVRSAVAVSPVLLPIVGFESIGNITNLHFLMLAPAAVVIMGTQEGRGRQVNDVLLVTMAGLTSPTTLGLAPLAVARLASDRRDGSRRPAPVLVAWLVGVTAQFMMIATMVDDSREMATDRSVPEIGFLFLERVLLYNLVPFWPRIAGDGFETVTVALVLRGLV
;
A
#
# COMPACT_ATOMS: atom_id res chain seq x y z
N MET A 1 26.73 -0.32 6.89
CA MET A 1 25.85 0.86 6.91
C MET A 1 26.50 1.97 7.71
N ALA A 2 26.78 3.11 7.09
CA ALA A 2 27.19 4.30 7.84
C ALA A 2 26.02 4.75 8.73
N ARG A 3 26.27 5.02 10.02
CA ARG A 3 25.24 5.45 11.00
C ARG A 3 24.35 6.60 10.47
N GLY A 4 24.90 7.48 9.63
CA GLY A 4 24.15 8.58 9.00
C GLY A 4 23.01 8.14 8.08
N SER A 5 23.10 7.00 7.40
CA SER A 5 22.03 6.55 6.49
C SER A 5 20.79 6.10 7.26
N CYS A 6 20.98 5.46 8.41
CA CYS A 6 19.87 5.06 9.30
C CYS A 6 19.17 6.27 9.91
N CYS A 7 19.92 7.30 10.33
CA CYS A 7 19.32 8.54 10.84
C CYS A 7 18.43 9.20 9.77
N TRP A 8 18.91 9.30 8.53
CA TRP A 8 18.11 9.86 7.45
C TRP A 8 16.89 9.01 7.10
N ALA A 9 17.00 7.67 7.17
CA ALA A 9 15.85 6.79 6.98
C ALA A 9 14.76 7.06 8.01
N LEU A 10 15.13 7.28 9.27
CA LEU A 10 14.20 7.64 10.34
C LEU A 10 13.56 9.01 10.10
N VAL A 11 14.35 10.01 9.67
CA VAL A 11 13.83 11.35 9.34
C VAL A 11 12.83 11.28 8.20
N VAL A 12 13.14 10.55 7.13
CA VAL A 12 12.25 10.39 5.96
C VAL A 12 10.98 9.61 6.33
N GLY A 13 11.13 8.54 7.13
CA GLY A 13 9.99 7.79 7.66
C GLY A 13 9.08 8.66 8.53
N LEU A 14 9.66 9.47 9.42
CA LEU A 14 8.90 10.41 10.25
C LEU A 14 8.21 11.48 9.43
N ALA A 15 8.86 12.01 8.38
CA ALA A 15 8.23 12.94 7.46
C ALA A 15 6.98 12.34 6.79
N ALA A 16 7.07 11.08 6.32
CA ALA A 16 5.93 10.38 5.73
C ALA A 16 4.78 10.18 6.75
N VAL A 17 5.11 9.85 8.00
CA VAL A 17 4.15 9.75 9.12
C VAL A 17 3.44 11.07 9.36
N LEU A 18 4.19 12.17 9.50
CA LEU A 18 3.64 13.49 9.77
C LEU A 18 2.77 14.00 8.60
N LEU A 19 3.19 13.73 7.37
CA LEU A 19 2.41 14.05 6.17
C LEU A 19 1.08 13.28 6.14
N LEU A 20 1.11 11.96 6.40
CA LEU A 20 -0.11 11.17 6.44
C LEU A 20 -1.06 11.65 7.55
N TRP A 21 -0.52 11.93 8.74
CA TRP A 21 -1.29 12.49 9.85
C TRP A 21 -1.96 13.82 9.47
N ALA A 22 -1.19 14.74 8.88
CA ALA A 22 -1.70 16.05 8.47
C ALA A 22 -2.80 15.95 7.40
N ARG A 23 -2.71 14.95 6.52
CA ARG A 23 -3.72 14.73 5.47
C ARG A 23 -4.95 13.93 5.95
N ALA A 24 -4.84 13.14 7.01
CA ALA A 24 -5.95 12.36 7.58
C ALA A 24 -6.10 12.52 9.10
N PRO A 25 -6.33 13.75 9.61
CA PRO A 25 -6.48 14.00 11.05
C PRO A 25 -7.75 13.36 11.65
N PHE A 26 -8.68 12.91 10.80
CA PHE A 26 -9.93 12.24 11.18
C PHE A 26 -9.77 10.73 11.42
N ALA A 27 -8.72 10.10 10.87
CA ALA A 27 -8.52 8.65 10.92
C ALA A 27 -8.35 8.05 12.33
N PRO A 28 -7.74 8.74 13.33
CA PRO A 28 -7.68 8.19 14.69
C PRO A 28 -9.04 7.97 15.35
N ARG A 29 -10.12 8.58 14.84
CA ARG A 29 -11.46 8.54 15.44
C ARG A 29 -12.44 7.67 14.66
N ASN A 30 -12.09 7.22 13.46
CA ASN A 30 -13.02 6.57 12.54
C ASN A 30 -12.36 5.38 11.87
N PHE A 31 -13.04 4.24 11.86
CA PHE A 31 -12.67 3.16 10.95
C PHE A 31 -13.07 3.52 9.51
N TRP A 32 -12.20 3.15 8.57
CA TRP A 32 -12.53 3.18 7.15
C TRP A 32 -13.06 1.81 6.72
N GLY A 33 -14.25 1.76 6.12
CA GLY A 33 -14.77 0.58 5.41
C GLY A 33 -14.40 -0.78 6.03
N GLU A 34 -13.45 -1.47 5.38
CA GLU A 34 -12.99 -2.81 5.75
C GLU A 34 -12.11 -2.85 7.01
N ASP A 35 -11.44 -1.75 7.40
CA ASP A 35 -10.63 -1.67 8.62
C ASP A 35 -11.43 -2.08 9.85
N GLY A 36 -12.63 -1.52 9.98
CA GLY A 36 -13.54 -1.82 11.09
C GLY A 36 -14.28 -3.15 10.88
N THR A 37 -14.87 -3.35 9.70
CA THR A 37 -15.83 -4.42 9.47
C THR A 37 -15.21 -5.76 9.07
N ARG A 38 -14.02 -5.76 8.46
CA ARG A 38 -13.38 -6.97 7.90
C ARG A 38 -12.04 -7.31 8.55
N PHE A 39 -11.34 -6.35 9.15
CA PHE A 39 -10.08 -6.64 9.85
C PHE A 39 -10.27 -6.65 11.36
N PHE A 40 -10.69 -5.52 11.95
CA PHE A 40 -10.93 -5.44 13.39
C PHE A 40 -12.07 -6.36 13.86
N ALA A 41 -13.26 -6.27 13.26
CA ALA A 41 -14.41 -7.07 13.70
C ALA A 41 -14.19 -8.58 13.54
N HIS A 42 -13.53 -9.02 12.46
CA HIS A 42 -13.16 -10.44 12.32
C HIS A 42 -12.15 -10.87 13.38
N ALA A 43 -11.16 -10.03 13.73
CA ALA A 43 -10.22 -10.34 14.81
C ALA A 43 -10.90 -10.42 16.17
N MET A 44 -11.89 -9.56 16.43
CA MET A 44 -12.72 -9.61 17.63
C MET A 44 -13.56 -10.89 17.72
N ALA A 45 -14.14 -11.33 16.61
CA ALA A 45 -15.06 -12.47 16.57
C ALA A 45 -14.33 -13.83 16.54
N ASP A 46 -13.23 -13.92 15.80
CA ASP A 46 -12.56 -15.18 15.47
C ASP A 46 -11.14 -15.31 16.03
N GLY A 47 -10.71 -14.33 16.84
CA GLY A 47 -9.34 -14.22 17.33
C GLY A 47 -8.36 -13.81 16.23
N TRP A 48 -7.06 -13.89 16.53
CA TRP A 48 -6.03 -13.28 15.68
C TRP A 48 -5.59 -14.16 14.51
N ILE A 49 -5.64 -15.49 14.68
CA ILE A 49 -5.03 -16.43 13.75
C ILE A 49 -5.98 -16.78 12.61
N ARG A 50 -7.26 -17.06 12.92
CA ARG A 50 -8.23 -17.53 11.94
C ARG A 50 -8.50 -16.50 10.83
N PRO A 51 -8.66 -15.19 11.11
CA PRO A 51 -8.86 -14.19 10.07
C PRO A 51 -7.69 -14.02 9.12
N LEU A 52 -6.45 -14.30 9.57
CA LEU A 52 -5.27 -14.24 8.71
C LEU A 52 -5.46 -15.11 7.48
N GLY A 53 -6.09 -16.28 7.61
CA GLY A 53 -6.35 -17.22 6.51
C GLY A 53 -7.51 -16.87 5.58
N ARG A 54 -8.23 -15.76 5.80
CA ARG A 54 -9.41 -15.42 4.99
C ARG A 54 -9.04 -14.62 3.75
N SER A 55 -9.63 -14.94 2.61
CA SER A 55 -9.62 -14.07 1.45
C SER A 55 -10.62 -12.92 1.64
N LEU A 56 -10.35 -11.76 1.04
CA LEU A 56 -11.31 -10.67 0.89
C LEU A 56 -11.26 -10.22 -0.57
N ALA A 57 -12.26 -10.59 -1.36
CA ALA A 57 -12.34 -10.25 -2.78
C ALA A 57 -11.08 -10.65 -3.60
N GLY A 58 -10.45 -11.79 -3.26
CA GLY A 58 -9.22 -12.27 -3.90
C GLY A 58 -7.93 -11.69 -3.31
N TYR A 59 -8.01 -10.81 -2.33
CA TYR A 59 -6.87 -10.26 -1.60
C TYR A 59 -6.73 -10.94 -0.24
N PHE A 60 -5.49 -11.29 0.12
CA PHE A 60 -5.23 -11.92 1.40
C PHE A 60 -5.04 -10.90 2.52
N HIS A 61 -4.73 -9.64 2.17
CA HIS A 61 -4.55 -8.52 3.10
C HIS A 61 -3.86 -8.94 4.42
N PHE A 62 -2.74 -9.65 4.34
CA PHE A 62 -2.05 -10.16 5.51
C PHE A 62 -1.65 -9.04 6.49
N LEU A 63 -1.01 -7.97 5.99
CA LEU A 63 -0.63 -6.83 6.83
C LEU A 63 -1.85 -6.13 7.44
N PRO A 64 -2.90 -5.76 6.68
CA PRO A 64 -4.11 -5.18 7.26
C PRO A 64 -4.76 -6.07 8.32
N ARG A 65 -4.84 -7.39 8.11
CA ARG A 65 -5.41 -8.30 9.12
C ARG A 65 -4.59 -8.34 10.41
N LEU A 66 -3.26 -8.33 10.31
CA LEU A 66 -2.39 -8.21 11.47
C LEU A 66 -2.63 -6.90 12.24
N LEU A 67 -2.72 -5.78 11.52
CA LEU A 67 -2.95 -4.47 12.13
C LEU A 67 -4.37 -4.32 12.71
N GLY A 68 -5.37 -4.89 12.06
CA GLY A 68 -6.74 -4.94 12.58
C GLY A 68 -6.83 -5.73 13.89
N ALA A 69 -6.07 -6.83 14.01
CA ALA A 69 -5.96 -7.59 15.24
C ALA A 69 -5.30 -6.79 16.38
N VAL A 70 -4.27 -5.97 16.08
CA VAL A 70 -3.68 -5.06 17.08
C VAL A 70 -4.72 -4.09 17.65
N GLY A 71 -5.69 -3.66 16.86
CA GLY A 71 -6.81 -2.83 17.33
C GLY A 71 -7.62 -3.47 18.47
N THR A 72 -7.62 -4.81 18.59
CA THR A 72 -8.32 -5.54 19.66
C THR A 72 -7.61 -5.51 21.02
N LEU A 73 -6.37 -5.02 21.08
CA LEU A 73 -5.60 -4.90 22.32
C LEU A 73 -6.01 -3.71 23.20
N VAL A 74 -6.82 -2.81 22.66
CA VAL A 74 -7.24 -1.58 23.34
C VAL A 74 -8.76 -1.56 23.50
N PRO A 75 -9.31 -0.73 24.41
CA PRO A 75 -10.76 -0.52 24.49
C PRO A 75 -11.33 -0.09 23.13
N LEU A 76 -12.57 -0.49 22.85
CA LEU A 76 -13.22 -0.29 21.54
C LEU A 76 -13.19 1.18 21.08
N GLU A 77 -13.33 2.13 22.00
CA GLU A 77 -13.24 3.57 21.74
C GLU A 77 -11.87 4.04 21.18
N TRP A 78 -10.80 3.31 21.48
CA TRP A 78 -9.43 3.58 21.02
C TRP A 78 -9.01 2.69 19.84
N ALA A 79 -9.83 1.72 19.45
CA ALA A 79 -9.49 0.77 18.39
C ALA A 79 -9.17 1.44 17.04
N PRO A 80 -9.93 2.46 16.57
CA PRO A 80 -9.57 3.19 15.34
C PRO A 80 -8.19 3.86 15.45
N ALA A 81 -7.89 4.47 16.59
CA ALA A 81 -6.59 5.11 16.83
C ALA A 81 -5.45 4.09 16.80
N ALA A 82 -5.61 2.93 17.43
CA ALA A 82 -4.60 1.87 17.43
C ALA A 82 -4.33 1.32 16.02
N VAL A 83 -5.37 1.08 15.23
CA VAL A 83 -5.24 0.65 13.83
C VAL A 83 -4.58 1.74 12.98
N PHE A 84 -4.94 3.00 13.17
CA PHE A 84 -4.33 4.12 12.46
C PHE A 84 -2.86 4.32 12.80
N VAL A 85 -2.45 4.11 14.06
CA VAL A 85 -1.03 4.08 14.45
C VAL A 85 -0.28 2.97 13.68
N GLY A 86 -0.90 1.82 13.50
CA GLY A 86 -0.37 0.75 12.64
C GLY A 86 -0.21 1.17 11.17
N CYS A 87 -1.18 1.94 10.64
CA CYS A 87 -1.11 2.52 9.30
C CYS A 87 0.06 3.51 9.17
N LEU A 88 0.19 4.45 10.11
CA LEU A 88 1.30 5.42 10.17
C LEU A 88 2.65 4.72 10.24
N ALA A 89 2.79 3.74 11.14
CA ALA A 89 4.02 2.97 11.29
C ALA A 89 4.41 2.25 9.98
N SER A 90 3.43 1.66 9.29
CA SER A 90 3.65 0.99 8.01
C SER A 90 4.13 1.97 6.94
N VAL A 91 3.51 3.15 6.84
CA VAL A 91 3.91 4.19 5.88
C VAL A 91 5.30 4.75 6.18
N GLY A 92 5.61 5.01 7.45
CA GLY A 92 6.96 5.40 7.87
C GLY A 92 8.00 4.33 7.52
N TRP A 93 7.66 3.05 7.74
CA TRP A 93 8.51 1.92 7.36
C TRP A 93 8.73 1.82 5.84
N PHE A 94 7.69 2.03 5.03
CA PHE A 94 7.79 2.04 3.57
C PHE A 94 8.72 3.14 3.08
N ALA A 95 8.55 4.38 3.55
CA ALA A 95 9.39 5.51 3.18
C ALA A 95 10.85 5.32 3.62
N ALA A 96 11.07 4.86 4.86
CA ALA A 96 12.40 4.53 5.36
C ALA A 96 13.06 3.43 4.53
N THR A 97 12.30 2.42 4.11
CA THR A 97 12.81 1.33 3.25
C THR A 97 13.18 1.84 1.86
N ILE A 98 12.37 2.70 1.24
CA ILE A 98 12.72 3.33 -0.05
C ILE A 98 14.04 4.09 0.07
N TRP A 99 14.22 4.87 1.15
CA TRP A 99 15.45 5.60 1.40
C TRP A 99 16.66 4.68 1.54
N LEU A 100 16.54 3.62 2.34
CA LEU A 100 17.63 2.67 2.58
C LEU A 100 17.95 1.84 1.33
N ALA A 101 16.94 1.38 0.60
CA ALA A 101 17.07 0.50 -0.55
C ALA A 101 17.45 1.25 -1.84
N GLY A 102 17.09 2.52 -1.95
CA GLY A 102 17.21 3.34 -3.16
C GLY A 102 18.55 4.07 -3.31
N ASP A 103 19.55 3.81 -2.48
CA ASP A 103 20.85 4.50 -2.52
C ASP A 103 21.59 4.41 -3.86
N ARG A 104 21.58 3.25 -4.51
CA ARG A 104 22.21 3.08 -5.82
C ARG A 104 21.35 3.57 -6.97
N LEU A 105 20.03 3.44 -6.84
CA LEU A 105 19.06 3.84 -7.88
C LEU A 105 18.85 5.36 -7.91
N LEU A 106 18.94 6.00 -6.74
CA LEU A 106 18.64 7.41 -6.50
C LEU A 106 19.80 8.02 -5.69
N PRO A 107 20.97 8.25 -6.31
CA PRO A 107 22.17 8.71 -5.60
C PRO A 107 22.01 10.12 -5.02
N ASN A 108 21.15 10.96 -5.62
CA ASN A 108 20.84 12.27 -5.08
C ASN A 108 19.90 12.13 -3.86
N PRO A 109 20.32 12.56 -2.66
CA PRO A 109 19.52 12.42 -1.44
C PRO A 109 18.20 13.19 -1.53
N PHE A 110 18.15 14.37 -2.15
CA PHE A 110 16.89 15.12 -2.26
C PHE A 110 15.87 14.37 -3.11
N VAL A 111 16.29 13.83 -4.25
CA VAL A 111 15.43 13.03 -5.14
C VAL A 111 14.98 11.75 -4.43
N ARG A 112 15.89 11.08 -3.71
CA ARG A 112 15.56 9.88 -2.95
C ARG A 112 14.55 10.14 -1.84
N SER A 113 14.69 11.24 -1.10
CA SER A 113 13.69 11.68 -0.12
C SER A 113 12.35 11.95 -0.78
N ALA A 114 12.35 12.67 -1.91
CA ALA A 114 11.13 12.99 -2.65
C ALA A 114 10.39 11.71 -3.11
N VAL A 115 11.13 10.74 -3.66
CA VAL A 115 10.56 9.43 -4.08
C VAL A 115 10.07 8.62 -2.89
N ALA A 116 10.74 8.70 -1.73
CA ALA A 116 10.32 7.98 -0.53
C ALA A 116 9.00 8.49 0.05
N VAL A 117 8.75 9.81 -0.01
CA VAL A 117 7.51 10.41 0.50
C VAL A 117 6.40 10.50 -0.55
N SER A 118 6.73 10.41 -1.84
CA SER A 118 5.76 10.59 -2.92
C SER A 118 4.54 9.65 -2.85
N PRO A 119 4.62 8.39 -2.39
CA PRO A 119 3.43 7.53 -2.30
C PRO A 119 2.33 8.14 -1.40
N VAL A 120 2.70 8.86 -0.34
CA VAL A 120 1.77 9.53 0.58
C VAL A 120 1.19 10.81 -0.03
N LEU A 121 1.89 11.40 -1.00
CA LEU A 121 1.48 12.64 -1.68
C LEU A 121 0.68 12.37 -2.95
N LEU A 122 0.53 11.11 -3.37
CA LEU A 122 -0.25 10.78 -4.57
C LEU A 122 -1.69 11.32 -4.44
N PRO A 123 -2.24 11.92 -5.51
CA PRO A 123 -3.62 12.42 -5.53
C PRO A 123 -4.63 11.36 -5.08
N ILE A 124 -4.59 10.16 -5.64
CA ILE A 124 -5.55 9.08 -5.34
C ILE A 124 -5.66 8.74 -3.84
N VAL A 125 -4.58 8.97 -3.08
CA VAL A 125 -4.59 8.78 -1.64
C VAL A 125 -5.65 9.69 -1.02
N GLY A 126 -5.75 10.95 -1.42
CA GLY A 126 -6.71 11.92 -0.86
C GLY A 126 -8.20 11.57 -0.99
N PHE A 127 -8.59 10.58 -1.80
CA PHE A 127 -9.98 10.21 -2.04
C PHE A 127 -10.43 8.96 -1.25
N GLU A 128 -9.84 7.80 -1.56
CA GLU A 128 -10.28 6.49 -1.03
C GLU A 128 -9.18 5.82 -0.20
N SER A 129 -7.92 6.10 -0.51
CA SER A 129 -6.78 5.33 -0.01
C SER A 129 -6.04 5.98 1.16
N ILE A 130 -6.56 7.07 1.76
CA ILE A 130 -5.87 7.76 2.84
C ILE A 130 -6.23 7.21 4.22
N GLY A 131 -5.19 7.04 5.03
CA GLY A 131 -5.30 6.84 6.47
C GLY A 131 -5.96 5.54 6.91
N ASN A 132 -6.01 4.54 6.03
CA ASN A 132 -6.62 3.24 6.31
C ASN A 132 -5.67 2.08 5.99
N ILE A 133 -5.85 0.96 6.67
CA ILE A 133 -4.96 -0.20 6.52
C ILE A 133 -5.29 -1.00 5.26
N THR A 134 -6.56 -1.07 4.82
CA THR A 134 -6.96 -1.77 3.58
C THR A 134 -6.09 -1.37 2.38
N ASN A 135 -5.88 -0.07 2.21
CA ASN A 135 -5.20 0.49 1.05
C ASN A 135 -3.66 0.50 1.14
N LEU A 136 -3.07 0.06 2.25
CA LEU A 136 -1.61 -0.07 2.38
C LEU A 136 -1.02 -0.94 1.26
N HIS A 137 -1.82 -1.84 0.68
CA HIS A 137 -1.40 -2.72 -0.41
C HIS A 137 -1.01 -2.00 -1.70
N PHE A 138 -1.49 -0.77 -1.91
CA PHE A 138 -1.06 0.08 -3.02
C PHE A 138 0.24 0.81 -2.67
N LEU A 139 0.33 1.33 -1.45
CA LEU A 139 1.51 2.07 -0.98
C LEU A 139 2.75 1.18 -0.89
N MET A 140 2.60 -0.09 -0.51
CA MET A 140 3.70 -1.05 -0.40
C MET A 140 4.30 -1.49 -1.74
N LEU A 141 3.63 -1.21 -2.88
CA LEU A 141 4.20 -1.52 -4.21
C LEU A 141 5.47 -0.70 -4.48
N ALA A 142 5.49 0.57 -4.06
CA ALA A 142 6.64 1.45 -4.23
C ALA A 142 7.90 0.96 -3.50
N PRO A 143 7.91 0.70 -2.18
CA PRO A 143 9.07 0.13 -1.52
C PRO A 143 9.40 -1.27 -2.04
N ALA A 144 8.42 -2.11 -2.39
CA ALA A 144 8.70 -3.43 -2.95
C ALA A 144 9.45 -3.34 -4.29
N ALA A 145 9.07 -2.41 -5.18
CA ALA A 145 9.77 -2.15 -6.44
C ALA A 145 11.22 -1.70 -6.21
N VAL A 146 11.43 -0.75 -5.29
CA VAL A 146 12.77 -0.24 -4.96
C VAL A 146 13.64 -1.35 -4.32
N VAL A 147 13.07 -2.17 -3.45
CA VAL A 147 13.77 -3.29 -2.81
C VAL A 147 14.17 -4.37 -3.80
N ILE A 148 13.26 -4.75 -4.73
CA ILE A 148 13.54 -5.75 -5.76
C ILE A 148 14.73 -5.32 -6.63
N MET A 149 14.76 -4.05 -7.04
CA MET A 149 15.84 -3.51 -7.87
C MET A 149 17.10 -3.14 -7.07
N GLY A 150 16.95 -2.84 -5.77
CA GLY A 150 18.01 -2.43 -4.88
C GLY A 150 18.91 -3.59 -4.43
N THR A 151 20.01 -3.24 -3.74
CA THR A 151 20.97 -4.21 -3.23
C THR A 151 20.87 -4.37 -1.72
N GLN A 152 20.84 -5.61 -1.22
CA GLN A 152 20.65 -5.90 0.21
C GLN A 152 21.99 -5.89 0.97
N GLU A 153 22.51 -4.70 1.27
CA GLU A 153 23.76 -4.57 2.03
C GLU A 153 23.59 -4.83 3.53
N GLY A 154 24.11 -5.97 3.99
CA GLY A 154 24.13 -6.36 5.41
C GLY A 154 22.86 -7.10 5.85
N ARG A 155 22.99 -7.86 6.95
CA ARG A 155 21.93 -8.75 7.45
C ARG A 155 20.64 -8.00 7.82
N GLY A 156 20.75 -6.85 8.49
CA GLY A 156 19.57 -6.05 8.86
C GLY A 156 18.75 -5.56 7.67
N ARG A 157 19.42 -5.04 6.63
CA ARG A 157 18.78 -4.61 5.37
C ARG A 157 18.14 -5.79 4.66
N GLN A 158 18.85 -6.92 4.56
CA GLN A 158 18.30 -8.12 3.94
C GLN A 158 17.03 -8.63 4.65
N VAL A 159 17.02 -8.70 5.98
CA VAL A 159 15.84 -9.14 6.74
C VAL A 159 14.67 -8.17 6.53
N ASN A 160 14.91 -6.86 6.62
CA ASN A 160 13.91 -5.84 6.36
C ASN A 160 13.28 -5.99 4.96
N ASP A 161 14.14 -6.10 3.94
CA ASP A 161 13.75 -6.15 2.54
C ASP A 161 12.98 -7.43 2.21
N VAL A 162 13.43 -8.59 2.71
CA VAL A 162 12.73 -9.87 2.57
C VAL A 162 11.38 -9.82 3.27
N LEU A 163 11.32 -9.27 4.49
CA LEU A 163 10.09 -9.13 5.24
C LEU A 163 9.07 -8.24 4.49
N LEU A 164 9.50 -7.07 4.01
CA LEU A 164 8.63 -6.16 3.26
C LEU A 164 8.06 -6.80 2.00
N VAL A 165 8.91 -7.44 1.21
CA VAL A 165 8.49 -8.06 -0.05
C VAL A 165 7.57 -9.27 0.19
N THR A 166 7.85 -10.07 1.23
CA THR A 166 6.96 -11.17 1.63
C THR A 166 5.61 -10.65 2.09
N MET A 167 5.58 -9.62 2.96
CA MET A 167 4.35 -8.97 3.39
C MET A 167 3.56 -8.42 2.20
N ALA A 168 4.25 -7.81 1.22
CA ALA A 168 3.60 -7.28 0.05
C ALA A 168 2.94 -8.37 -0.80
N GLY A 169 3.66 -9.46 -1.06
CA GLY A 169 3.13 -10.59 -1.82
C GLY A 169 1.94 -11.27 -1.11
N LEU A 170 2.00 -11.41 0.21
CA LEU A 170 0.89 -11.92 1.03
C LEU A 170 -0.24 -10.92 1.26
N THR A 171 -0.08 -9.65 0.90
CA THR A 171 -1.17 -8.67 1.06
C THR A 171 -1.98 -8.58 -0.21
N SER A 172 -1.32 -8.61 -1.38
CA SER A 172 -1.99 -8.35 -2.65
C SER A 172 -1.38 -9.05 -3.86
N PRO A 173 -2.21 -9.58 -4.77
CA PRO A 173 -1.77 -10.11 -6.05
C PRO A 173 -1.22 -9.01 -6.99
N THR A 174 -1.45 -7.73 -6.68
CA THR A 174 -0.91 -6.60 -7.48
C THR A 174 0.61 -6.58 -7.54
N THR A 175 1.29 -7.25 -6.59
CA THR A 175 2.75 -7.45 -6.63
C THR A 175 3.22 -8.23 -7.85
N LEU A 176 2.34 -8.98 -8.53
CA LEU A 176 2.65 -9.61 -9.82
C LEU A 176 3.05 -8.57 -10.88
N GLY A 177 2.52 -7.34 -10.80
CA GLY A 177 2.91 -6.23 -11.66
C GLY A 177 4.41 -5.86 -11.55
N LEU A 178 5.10 -6.32 -10.50
CA LEU A 178 6.55 -6.15 -10.33
C LEU A 178 7.38 -7.25 -11.03
N ALA A 179 6.74 -8.21 -11.71
CA ALA A 179 7.44 -9.28 -12.42
C ALA A 179 8.50 -8.77 -13.43
N PRO A 180 8.26 -7.69 -14.21
CA PRO A 180 9.30 -7.15 -15.10
C PRO A 180 10.56 -6.71 -14.34
N LEU A 181 10.40 -6.10 -13.15
CA LEU A 181 11.52 -5.69 -12.29
C LEU A 181 12.23 -6.91 -11.71
N ALA A 182 11.49 -7.93 -11.28
CA ALA A 182 12.07 -9.17 -10.77
C ALA A 182 12.90 -9.89 -11.85
N VAL A 183 12.39 -9.94 -13.09
CA VAL A 183 13.11 -10.50 -14.25
C VAL A 183 14.33 -9.67 -14.59
N ALA A 184 14.22 -8.34 -14.62
CA ALA A 184 15.35 -7.44 -14.88
C ALA A 184 16.45 -7.61 -13.82
N ARG A 185 16.06 -7.71 -12.54
CA ARG A 185 16.99 -7.97 -11.43
C ARG A 185 17.71 -9.30 -11.60
N LEU A 186 16.95 -10.38 -11.85
CA LEU A 186 17.52 -11.70 -12.08
C LEU A 186 18.49 -11.74 -13.27
N ALA A 187 18.15 -11.05 -14.35
CA ALA A 187 19.00 -10.94 -15.53
C ALA A 187 20.29 -10.17 -15.22
N SER A 188 20.21 -9.07 -14.47
CA SER A 188 21.38 -8.32 -14.00
C SER A 188 22.29 -9.17 -13.11
N ASP A 189 21.72 -9.83 -12.10
CA ASP A 189 22.49 -10.67 -11.16
C ASP A 189 23.22 -11.82 -11.89
N ARG A 190 22.59 -12.40 -12.92
CA ARG A 190 23.21 -13.44 -13.76
C ARG A 190 24.35 -12.89 -14.62
N ARG A 191 24.22 -11.68 -15.17
CA ARG A 191 25.29 -11.02 -15.92
C ARG A 191 26.51 -10.74 -15.04
N ASP A 192 26.27 -10.42 -13.77
CA ASP A 192 27.31 -10.20 -12.77
C ASP A 192 27.89 -11.53 -12.19
N GLY A 193 27.49 -12.68 -12.74
CA GLY A 193 28.03 -14.00 -12.38
C GLY A 193 27.38 -14.66 -11.16
N SER A 194 26.32 -14.07 -10.59
CA SER A 194 25.57 -14.71 -9.50
C SER A 194 24.79 -15.93 -10.01
N ARG A 195 24.98 -17.07 -9.34
CA ARG A 195 24.26 -18.32 -9.66
C ARG A 195 22.94 -18.49 -8.90
N ARG A 196 22.74 -17.74 -7.80
CA ARG A 196 21.55 -17.87 -6.94
C ARG A 196 20.72 -16.59 -7.04
N PRO A 197 19.37 -16.70 -7.08
CA PRO A 197 18.50 -15.53 -7.05
C PRO A 197 18.67 -14.80 -5.71
N ALA A 198 18.54 -13.47 -5.73
CA ALA A 198 18.53 -12.68 -4.51
C ALA A 198 17.36 -13.13 -3.59
N PRO A 199 17.54 -13.15 -2.26
CA PRO A 199 16.49 -13.58 -1.33
C PRO A 199 15.17 -12.81 -1.46
N VAL A 200 15.22 -11.54 -1.85
CA VAL A 200 14.04 -10.72 -2.12
C VAL A 200 13.21 -11.24 -3.30
N LEU A 201 13.85 -11.84 -4.32
CA LEU A 201 13.14 -12.45 -5.46
C LEU A 201 12.44 -13.75 -5.03
N VAL A 202 13.09 -14.52 -4.15
CA VAL A 202 12.49 -15.74 -3.57
C VAL A 202 11.29 -15.36 -2.70
N ALA A 203 11.43 -14.34 -1.84
CA ALA A 203 10.35 -13.82 -1.03
C ALA A 203 9.16 -13.33 -1.87
N TRP A 204 9.43 -12.59 -2.95
CA TRP A 204 8.39 -12.13 -3.88
C TRP A 204 7.66 -13.31 -4.51
N LEU A 205 8.41 -14.30 -5.03
CA LEU A 205 7.82 -15.48 -5.66
C LEU A 205 6.97 -16.28 -4.66
N VAL A 206 7.46 -16.50 -3.44
CA VAL A 206 6.69 -17.17 -2.37
C VAL A 206 5.38 -16.43 -2.08
N GLY A 207 5.43 -15.11 -1.94
CA GLY A 207 4.24 -14.30 -1.68
C GLY A 207 3.23 -14.36 -2.83
N VAL A 208 3.69 -14.19 -4.07
CA VAL A 208 2.83 -14.31 -5.27
C VAL A 208 2.24 -15.71 -5.37
N THR A 209 3.04 -16.77 -5.22
CA THR A 209 2.55 -18.15 -5.28
C THR A 209 1.52 -18.42 -4.18
N ALA A 210 1.78 -17.99 -2.94
CA ALA A 210 0.82 -18.13 -1.84
C ALA A 210 -0.49 -17.41 -2.16
N GLN A 211 -0.42 -16.19 -2.69
CA GLN A 211 -1.59 -15.40 -3.07
C GLN A 211 -2.43 -16.11 -4.14
N PHE A 212 -1.79 -16.61 -5.21
CA PHE A 212 -2.49 -17.31 -6.28
C PHE A 212 -3.06 -18.65 -5.84
N MET A 213 -2.33 -19.40 -5.01
CA MET A 213 -2.83 -20.65 -4.42
C MET A 213 -4.07 -20.38 -3.57
N MET A 214 -4.07 -19.31 -2.78
CA MET A 214 -5.24 -18.93 -1.99
C MET A 214 -6.40 -18.44 -2.85
N ILE A 215 -6.13 -17.66 -3.89
CA ILE A 215 -7.17 -17.26 -4.85
C ILE A 215 -7.81 -18.51 -5.49
N ALA A 216 -6.99 -19.52 -5.83
CA ALA A 216 -7.48 -20.76 -6.43
C ALA A 216 -8.26 -21.67 -5.47
N THR A 217 -8.09 -21.54 -4.14
CA THR A 217 -8.62 -22.49 -3.15
C THR A 217 -9.60 -21.89 -2.14
N MET A 218 -9.61 -20.57 -1.94
CA MET A 218 -10.26 -19.91 -0.79
C MET A 218 -10.99 -18.60 -1.15
N VAL A 219 -11.37 -18.37 -2.41
CA VAL A 219 -12.19 -17.19 -2.76
C VAL A 219 -13.63 -17.45 -2.31
N ASP A 220 -13.98 -16.89 -1.15
CA ASP A 220 -15.32 -16.99 -0.55
C ASP A 220 -16.35 -16.04 -1.19
N ASP A 221 -15.93 -15.11 -2.04
CA ASP A 221 -16.84 -14.20 -2.76
C ASP A 221 -16.30 -13.93 -4.17
N SER A 222 -17.00 -14.42 -5.19
CA SER A 222 -16.76 -13.99 -6.56
C SER A 222 -17.15 -12.52 -6.67
N ARG A 223 -16.17 -11.60 -6.73
CA ARG A 223 -16.44 -10.31 -7.37
C ARG A 223 -16.80 -10.60 -8.82
N GLU A 224 -18.08 -10.45 -9.15
CA GLU A 224 -18.48 -10.38 -10.54
C GLU A 224 -17.72 -9.22 -11.18
N MET A 225 -16.99 -9.48 -12.26
CA MET A 225 -16.42 -8.38 -13.03
C MET A 225 -17.59 -7.57 -13.56
N ALA A 226 -17.67 -6.29 -13.17
CA ALA A 226 -18.62 -5.37 -13.76
C ALA A 226 -18.54 -5.49 -15.29
N THR A 227 -19.69 -5.84 -15.89
CA THR A 227 -19.82 -6.10 -17.33
C THR A 227 -19.67 -4.83 -18.16
N ASP A 228 -19.89 -3.67 -17.56
CA ASP A 228 -19.73 -2.39 -18.23
C ASP A 228 -18.27 -1.91 -18.11
N ARG A 229 -17.49 -2.17 -19.17
CA ARG A 229 -16.10 -1.71 -19.29
C ARG A 229 -16.03 -0.60 -20.32
N SER A 230 -16.78 0.47 -20.09
CA SER A 230 -16.77 1.58 -21.04
C SER A 230 -15.47 2.39 -20.86
N VAL A 231 -14.66 2.47 -21.92
CA VAL A 231 -13.46 3.34 -21.96
C VAL A 231 -13.78 4.78 -21.56
N PRO A 232 -14.94 5.36 -21.96
CA PRO A 232 -15.36 6.68 -21.50
C PRO A 232 -15.52 6.78 -19.98
N GLU A 233 -16.06 5.77 -19.32
CA GLU A 233 -16.27 5.75 -17.86
C GLU A 233 -14.96 5.57 -17.11
N ILE A 234 -14.04 4.74 -17.62
CA ILE A 234 -12.68 4.66 -17.08
C ILE A 234 -11.99 6.04 -17.17
N GLY A 235 -12.09 6.70 -18.32
CA GLY A 235 -11.55 8.05 -18.52
C GLY A 235 -12.17 9.07 -17.59
N PHE A 236 -13.50 9.02 -17.41
CA PHE A 236 -14.25 9.87 -16.50
C PHE A 236 -13.85 9.66 -15.04
N LEU A 237 -13.84 8.42 -14.56
CA LEU A 237 -13.46 8.07 -13.19
C LEU A 237 -12.01 8.44 -12.88
N PHE A 238 -11.10 8.28 -13.85
CA PHE A 238 -9.72 8.74 -13.69
C PHE A 238 -9.67 10.27 -13.57
N LEU A 239 -10.33 10.99 -14.46
CA LEU A 239 -10.37 12.45 -14.41
C LEU A 239 -11.00 12.94 -13.10
N GLU A 240 -12.11 12.35 -12.66
CA GLU A 240 -12.84 12.72 -11.44
C GLU A 240 -12.04 12.39 -10.17
N ARG A 241 -11.67 11.12 -9.96
CA ARG A 241 -11.08 10.63 -8.70
C ARG A 241 -9.59 10.96 -8.57
N VAL A 242 -8.86 11.08 -9.67
CA VAL A 242 -7.41 11.33 -9.65
C VAL A 242 -7.10 12.80 -9.85
N LEU A 243 -7.67 13.43 -10.87
CA LEU A 243 -7.30 14.81 -11.25
C LEU A 243 -8.18 15.85 -10.55
N LEU A 244 -9.49 15.84 -10.81
CA LEU A 244 -10.40 16.90 -10.39
C LEU A 244 -10.52 16.97 -8.86
N TYR A 245 -10.79 15.85 -8.20
CA TYR A 245 -10.93 15.82 -6.73
C TYR A 245 -9.69 16.32 -5.99
N ASN A 246 -8.50 16.18 -6.59
CA ASN A 246 -7.24 16.52 -5.92
C ASN A 246 -6.64 17.86 -6.36
N LEU A 247 -6.91 18.30 -7.58
CA LEU A 247 -6.30 19.51 -8.16
C LEU A 247 -7.26 20.68 -8.25
N VAL A 248 -8.57 20.43 -8.25
CA VAL A 248 -9.60 21.47 -8.30
C VAL A 248 -10.15 21.68 -6.88
N PRO A 249 -9.91 22.85 -6.25
CA PRO A 249 -10.49 23.17 -4.96
C PRO A 249 -12.02 23.03 -4.99
N PHE A 250 -12.60 22.48 -3.93
CA PHE A 250 -14.07 22.35 -3.74
C PHE A 250 -14.81 21.48 -4.76
N TRP A 251 -14.09 20.69 -5.58
CA TRP A 251 -14.73 19.75 -6.49
C TRP A 251 -15.64 18.77 -5.72
N PRO A 252 -16.94 18.69 -6.06
CA PRO A 252 -17.88 17.85 -5.33
C PRO A 252 -17.65 16.37 -5.61
N ARG A 253 -17.82 15.55 -4.58
CA ARG A 253 -17.68 14.09 -4.68
C ARG A 253 -18.79 13.51 -5.56
N ILE A 254 -18.43 12.85 -6.66
CA ILE A 254 -19.39 12.19 -7.53
C ILE A 254 -19.58 10.76 -7.03
N ALA A 255 -20.75 10.49 -6.45
CA ALA A 255 -21.05 9.18 -5.85
C ALA A 255 -21.50 8.12 -6.87
N GLY A 256 -21.76 8.51 -8.12
CA GLY A 256 -22.21 7.61 -9.17
C GLY A 256 -21.06 6.92 -9.91
N ASP A 257 -21.35 5.75 -10.49
CA ASP A 257 -20.38 4.97 -11.25
C ASP A 257 -20.19 5.50 -12.68
N GLY A 258 -21.16 6.25 -13.22
CA GLY A 258 -21.14 6.79 -14.59
C GLY A 258 -21.29 8.32 -14.70
N PHE A 259 -20.87 8.86 -15.85
CA PHE A 259 -20.95 10.29 -16.20
C PHE A 259 -22.38 10.83 -16.27
N GLU A 260 -23.40 9.97 -16.36
CA GLU A 260 -24.82 10.36 -16.32
C GLU A 260 -25.24 11.01 -14.99
N THR A 261 -24.45 10.78 -13.93
CA THR A 261 -24.70 11.40 -12.62
C THR A 261 -24.14 12.82 -12.48
N VAL A 262 -23.41 13.30 -13.49
CA VAL A 262 -22.84 14.66 -13.54
C VAL A 262 -23.89 15.65 -14.00
N THR A 263 -24.43 16.44 -13.09
CA THR A 263 -25.38 17.51 -13.42
C THR A 263 -24.68 18.86 -13.58
N VAL A 264 -25.26 19.77 -14.38
CA VAL A 264 -24.77 21.16 -14.52
C VAL A 264 -24.67 21.85 -13.16
N ALA A 265 -25.61 21.59 -12.25
CA ALA A 265 -25.60 22.11 -10.89
C ALA A 265 -24.39 21.62 -10.07
N LEU A 266 -23.95 20.38 -10.30
CA LEU A 266 -22.77 19.80 -9.67
C LEU A 266 -21.49 20.48 -10.16
N VAL A 267 -21.35 20.69 -11.47
CA VAL A 267 -20.20 21.37 -12.07
C VAL A 267 -20.11 22.82 -11.58
N LEU A 268 -21.23 23.53 -11.51
CA LEU A 268 -21.28 24.90 -11.00
C LEU A 268 -20.88 25.00 -9.51
N ARG A 269 -21.18 23.98 -8.69
CA ARG A 269 -20.71 23.91 -7.29
C ARG A 269 -19.21 23.70 -7.16
N GLY A 270 -18.55 23.09 -8.14
CA GLY A 270 -17.10 22.92 -8.16
C GLY A 270 -16.33 24.15 -8.69
N LEU A 271 -17.03 25.16 -9.21
CA LEU A 271 -16.46 26.39 -9.77
C LEU A 271 -16.59 27.61 -8.84
N VAL A 272 -17.26 27.46 -7.70
CA VAL A 272 -17.52 28.49 -6.68
C VAL A 272 -16.84 28.08 -5.38
#